data_AF-A0A1M6HMA9-F1
#
_entry.id   AF-A0A1M6HMA9-F1
#
_cell.length_a   1.000
_cell.length_b   1.000
_cell.length_c   1.000
_cell.angle_alpha   90.00
_cell.angle_beta   90.00
_cell.angle_gamma   90.00
#
_symmetry.space_group_name_H-M   'P 1'
#
loop_
_entity.id
_entity.type
_entity.pdbx_description
1 polymer ?
#
loop_
_entity_poly.entity_id
_entity_poly.type
_entity_poly.pdbx_seq_one_letter_code
_entity_poly.pdbx_strand_id
1 'polypeptide(L)'
;MIPFGARLIGQTEKSLNALLATVLADSGLTGEQWVALRLTGLFDGGGDLAAHIRDRARFSDPGPLLAALADRGLVRADRLTGEGRAFLDRTGRRIDALTAPVWERVSPDDAAGAERALNAVLDGTRAVLAAGPARGATTGA
;
A
#
# COMPACT_ATOMS: atom_id res chain seq x y z
N MET A 1 -17.17 -12.20 16.76
CA MET A 1 -15.74 -12.13 16.38
C MET A 1 -15.60 -12.71 14.97
N ILE A 2 -14.89 -12.02 14.07
CA ILE A 2 -14.59 -12.56 12.73
C ILE A 2 -13.30 -13.38 12.84
N PRO A 3 -13.27 -14.66 12.40
CA PRO A 3 -12.04 -15.45 12.42
C PRO A 3 -10.94 -14.85 11.54
N PHE A 4 -9.68 -15.10 11.89
CA PHE A 4 -8.55 -14.72 11.05
C PHE A 4 -8.64 -15.38 9.66
N GLY A 5 -8.51 -14.58 8.60
CA GLY A 5 -8.64 -15.03 7.22
C GLY A 5 -9.03 -13.89 6.27
N ALA A 6 -9.26 -14.23 5.01
CA ALA A 6 -9.50 -13.24 3.93
C ALA A 6 -10.62 -12.24 4.24
N ARG A 7 -11.70 -12.68 4.91
CA ARG A 7 -12.80 -11.81 5.31
C ARG A 7 -12.37 -10.75 6.32
N LEU A 8 -11.67 -11.14 7.38
CA LEU A 8 -11.18 -10.20 8.41
C LEU A 8 -10.18 -9.22 7.79
N ILE A 9 -9.23 -9.72 7.00
CA ILE A 9 -8.21 -8.91 6.34
C ILE A 9 -8.88 -7.88 5.42
N GLY A 10 -9.74 -8.32 4.50
CA GLY A 10 -10.40 -7.44 3.54
C GLY A 10 -11.35 -6.43 4.21
N GLN A 11 -12.03 -6.80 5.28
CA GLN A 11 -12.88 -5.86 6.03
C GLN A 11 -12.02 -4.81 6.76
N THR A 12 -10.91 -5.22 7.36
CA THR A 12 -9.98 -4.32 8.05
C THR A 12 -9.36 -3.32 7.07
N GLU A 13 -8.85 -3.81 5.94
CA GLU A 13 -8.29 -2.97 4.87
C GLU A 13 -9.31 -1.95 4.37
N LYS A 14 -10.55 -2.38 4.07
CA LYS A 14 -11.61 -1.48 3.60
C LYS A 14 -11.96 -0.41 4.62
N SER A 15 -12.03 -0.75 5.91
CA SER A 15 -12.29 0.22 6.97
C SER A 15 -11.16 1.23 7.12
N LEU A 16 -9.90 0.78 7.06
CA LEU A 16 -8.74 1.68 7.09
C LEU A 16 -8.67 2.57 5.84
N ASN A 17 -8.98 2.04 4.65
CA ASN A 17 -9.05 2.81 3.41
C ASN A 17 -10.17 3.85 3.44
N ALA A 18 -11.33 3.53 4.03
CA ALA A 18 -12.40 4.50 4.22
C ALA A 18 -11.95 5.65 5.12
N LEU A 19 -11.22 5.35 6.21
CA LEU A 19 -10.67 6.37 7.10
C LEU A 19 -9.61 7.22 6.38
N LEU A 20 -8.70 6.60 5.63
CA LEU A 20 -7.72 7.31 4.80
C LEU A 20 -8.41 8.27 3.81
N ALA A 21 -9.49 7.85 3.16
CA ALA A 21 -10.23 8.69 2.24
C ALA A 21 -10.76 9.98 2.90
N THR A 22 -11.13 9.93 4.19
CA THR A 22 -11.56 11.14 4.93
C THR A 22 -10.43 12.15 5.10
N VAL A 23 -9.18 11.68 5.27
CA VAL A 23 -8.00 12.54 5.38
C VAL A 23 -7.62 13.15 4.04
N LEU A 24 -7.77 12.37 2.97
CA LEU A 24 -7.37 12.77 1.63
C LEU A 24 -8.42 13.62 0.91
N ALA A 25 -9.67 13.68 1.38
CA ALA A 25 -10.77 14.39 0.73
C ALA A 25 -10.41 15.85 0.36
N ASP A 26 -9.72 16.55 1.26
CA ASP A 26 -9.33 17.96 1.05
C ASP A 26 -8.03 18.12 0.24
N SER A 27 -7.31 17.02 -0.01
CA SER A 27 -5.98 17.02 -0.62
C SER A 27 -5.99 16.87 -2.14
N GLY A 28 -7.12 16.44 -2.71
CA GLY A 28 -7.25 16.08 -4.12
C GLY A 28 -6.51 14.79 -4.53
N LEU A 29 -5.80 14.11 -3.62
CA LEU A 29 -5.22 12.79 -3.89
C LEU A 29 -6.24 11.67 -3.71
N THR A 30 -6.17 10.66 -4.59
CA THR A 30 -6.81 9.37 -4.33
C THR A 30 -5.96 8.54 -3.36
N GLY A 31 -6.55 7.48 -2.78
CA GLY A 31 -5.81 6.52 -1.95
C GLY A 31 -4.64 5.87 -2.70
N GLU A 32 -4.82 5.55 -3.99
CA GLU A 32 -3.77 4.97 -4.82
C GLU A 32 -2.62 5.95 -5.08
N GLN A 33 -2.94 7.22 -5.33
CA GLN A 33 -1.93 8.29 -5.48
C GLN A 33 -1.18 8.53 -4.17
N TRP A 34 -1.86 8.45 -3.02
CA TRP A 34 -1.22 8.51 -1.71
C TRP A 34 -0.24 7.34 -1.48
N VAL A 35 -0.66 6.12 -1.79
CA VAL A 35 0.20 4.92 -1.69
C VAL A 35 1.41 5.06 -2.60
N ALA A 36 1.21 5.47 -3.86
CA ALA A 36 2.30 5.70 -4.80
C ALA A 36 3.29 6.76 -4.29
N LEU A 37 2.79 7.89 -3.77
CA LEU A 37 3.63 8.95 -3.19
C LEU A 37 4.45 8.43 -1.99
N ARG A 38 3.83 7.63 -1.11
CA ARG A 38 4.52 7.03 0.04
C ARG A 38 5.61 6.06 -0.39
N LEU A 39 5.34 5.21 -1.38
CA LEU A 39 6.32 4.29 -1.94
C LEU A 39 7.48 5.03 -2.61
N THR A 40 7.23 6.13 -3.33
CA THR A 40 8.28 7.01 -3.84
C THR A 40 9.14 7.60 -2.71
N GLY A 41 8.53 7.94 -1.57
CA GLY A 41 9.26 8.41 -0.38
C GLY A 41 10.18 7.36 0.27
N LEU A 42 9.84 6.09 0.12
CA LEU A 42 10.60 4.93 0.61
C LEU A 42 11.59 4.39 -0.42
N PHE A 43 11.52 4.87 -1.67
CA PHE A 43 12.38 4.43 -2.75
C PHE A 43 13.81 4.98 -2.55
N ASP A 44 14.77 4.07 -2.47
CA ASP A 44 16.19 4.39 -2.26
C ASP A 44 16.87 4.89 -3.55
N GLY A 45 16.25 4.70 -4.72
CA GLY A 45 16.82 5.02 -6.04
C GLY A 45 17.38 3.82 -6.78
N GLY A 46 17.31 2.63 -6.19
CA GLY A 46 17.76 1.41 -6.81
C GLY A 46 16.76 0.91 -7.87
N GLY A 47 17.11 1.05 -9.14
CA GLY A 47 16.34 0.48 -10.24
C GLY A 47 15.15 1.33 -10.69
N ASP A 48 14.04 0.69 -11.04
CA ASP A 48 12.84 1.34 -11.59
C ASP A 48 11.77 1.58 -10.51
N LEU A 49 11.43 2.85 -10.28
CA LEU A 49 10.37 3.24 -9.35
C LEU A 49 9.00 2.65 -9.75
N ALA A 50 8.69 2.57 -11.05
CA ALA A 50 7.43 2.00 -11.49
C ALA A 50 7.36 0.51 -11.15
N ALA A 51 8.42 -0.26 -11.41
CA ALA A 51 8.52 -1.65 -10.96
C ALA A 51 8.42 -1.79 -9.43
N HIS A 52 9.05 -0.90 -8.66
CA HIS A 52 8.97 -0.88 -7.20
C HIS A 52 7.52 -0.69 -6.71
N ILE A 53 6.78 0.25 -7.30
CA ILE A 53 5.37 0.51 -6.97
C ILE A 53 4.50 -0.66 -7.39
N ARG A 54 4.69 -1.19 -8.61
CA ARG A 54 3.94 -2.34 -9.13
C ARG A 54 4.10 -3.55 -8.21
N ASP A 55 5.30 -3.83 -7.72
CA ASP A 55 5.51 -4.99 -6.85
C ASP A 55 4.89 -4.83 -5.47
N ARG A 56 4.99 -3.64 -4.87
CA ARG A 56 4.50 -3.40 -3.49
C ARG A 56 3.00 -3.13 -3.41
N ALA A 57 2.46 -2.36 -4.34
CA ALA A 57 1.04 -1.98 -4.35
C ALA A 57 0.18 -2.84 -5.28
N ARG A 58 0.79 -3.71 -6.11
CA ARG A 58 0.11 -4.56 -7.09
C ARG A 58 -0.79 -3.79 -8.08
N PHE A 59 -0.52 -2.50 -8.28
CA PHE A 59 -1.16 -1.71 -9.34
C PHE A 59 -0.77 -2.27 -10.70
N SER A 60 -1.76 -2.44 -11.59
CA SER A 60 -1.55 -2.97 -12.94
C SER A 60 -0.63 -2.05 -13.77
N ASP A 61 -0.82 -0.74 -13.68
CA ASP A 61 0.05 0.27 -14.30
C ASP A 61 0.28 1.48 -13.36
N PRO A 62 1.48 1.63 -12.79
CA PRO A 62 1.85 2.79 -11.97
C PRO A 62 2.04 4.09 -12.76
N GLY A 63 2.16 4.05 -14.10
CA GLY A 63 2.47 5.20 -14.94
C GLY A 63 1.51 6.40 -14.74
N PRO A 64 0.19 6.21 -14.85
CA PRO A 64 -0.79 7.27 -14.63
C PRO A 64 -0.75 7.88 -13.22
N LEU A 65 -0.44 7.07 -12.20
CA LEU A 65 -0.29 7.56 -10.82
C LEU A 65 0.93 8.46 -10.69
N LEU A 66 2.06 8.05 -11.25
CA LEU A 66 3.30 8.83 -11.25
C LEU A 66 3.16 10.12 -12.05
N ALA A 67 2.50 10.08 -13.21
CA ALA A 67 2.22 11.27 -14.01
C ALA A 67 1.36 12.28 -13.23
N ALA A 68 0.27 11.83 -12.61
CA ALA A 68 -0.59 12.71 -11.81
C ALA A 68 0.13 13.33 -10.59
N LEU A 69 1.08 12.61 -9.99
CA LEU A 69 1.91 13.14 -8.90
C LEU A 69 2.97 14.14 -9.41
N ALA A 70 3.49 13.93 -10.62
CA ALA A 70 4.41 14.85 -11.28
C ALA A 70 3.72 16.14 -11.73
N ASP A 71 2.51 16.06 -12.29
CA ASP A 71 1.69 17.21 -12.69
C ASP A 71 1.37 18.12 -11.49
N ARG A 72 1.28 17.54 -10.30
CA ARG A 72 1.10 18.25 -9.03
C ARG A 72 2.40 18.76 -8.40
N GLY A 73 3.54 18.55 -9.05
CA GLY A 73 4.85 18.96 -8.55
C GLY A 73 5.32 18.18 -7.32
N LEU A 74 4.67 17.06 -6.94
CA LEU A 74 5.03 16.27 -5.76
C LEU A 74 6.16 15.27 -6.03
N VAL A 75 6.26 14.80 -7.27
CA VAL A 75 7.30 13.86 -7.73
C VAL A 75 8.02 14.44 -8.93
N ARG A 76 9.33 14.20 -9.02
CA ARG A 76 10.14 14.51 -10.20
C ARG A 76 11.10 13.37 -10.45
N ALA A 77 11.05 12.82 -11.67
CA ALA A 77 11.72 11.57 -12.01
C ALA A 77 11.32 10.47 -11.00
N ASP A 78 12.28 9.96 -10.24
CA ASP A 78 12.12 8.88 -9.27
C ASP A 78 12.05 9.35 -7.80
N ARG A 79 11.97 10.67 -7.55
CA ARG A 79 12.07 11.25 -6.20
C ARG A 79 10.92 12.18 -5.85
N LEU A 80 10.65 12.28 -4.55
CA LEU A 80 9.83 13.37 -4.00
C LEU A 80 10.53 14.71 -4.23
N THR A 81 9.76 15.72 -4.63
CA THR A 81 10.20 17.12 -4.55
C THR A 81 10.19 17.60 -3.08
N GLY A 82 10.69 18.80 -2.83
CA GLY A 82 10.57 19.42 -1.49
C GLY A 82 9.10 19.60 -1.08
N GLU A 83 8.24 19.98 -2.02
CA GLU A 83 6.80 20.08 -1.81
C GLU A 83 6.17 18.71 -1.57
N GLY A 84 6.55 17.70 -2.35
CA GLY A 84 6.11 16.32 -2.17
C GLY A 84 6.44 15.76 -0.79
N ARG A 85 7.65 16.01 -0.29
CA ARG A 85 8.07 15.60 1.06
C ARG A 85 7.29 16.34 2.13
N ALA A 86 7.14 17.66 2.01
CA ALA A 86 6.37 18.45 2.97
C ALA A 86 4.89 18.05 2.99
N PHE A 87 4.31 17.73 1.83
CA PHE A 87 2.95 17.18 1.73
C PHE A 87 2.86 15.81 2.42
N LEU A 88 3.78 14.89 2.09
CA LEU A 88 3.82 13.56 2.69
C LEU A 88 3.86 13.64 4.22
N ASP A 89 4.74 14.47 4.77
CA ASP A 89 4.93 14.61 6.22
C ASP A 89 3.71 15.24 6.92
N ARG A 90 3.05 16.23 6.28
CA ARG A 90 1.83 16.83 6.83
C ARG A 90 0.66 15.84 6.83
N THR A 91 0.44 15.17 5.70
CA THR A 91 -0.66 14.22 5.55
C THR A 91 -0.43 12.97 6.41
N GLY A 92 0.81 12.49 6.49
CA GLY A 92 1.20 11.39 7.37
C GLY A 92 0.87 11.67 8.84
N ARG A 93 1.28 12.84 9.36
CA ARG A 93 0.92 13.25 10.73
C ARG A 93 -0.59 13.34 10.97
N ARG A 94 -1.38 13.79 9.99
CA ARG A 94 -2.85 13.83 10.09
C ARG A 94 -3.44 12.42 10.15
N ILE A 95 -2.91 11.49 9.35
CA ILE A 95 -3.31 10.07 9.38
C ILE A 95 -2.93 9.44 10.73
N ASP A 96 -1.70 9.67 11.21
CA ASP A 96 -1.23 9.11 12.48
C ASP A 96 -2.10 9.61 13.65
N ALA A 97 -2.38 10.91 13.71
CA ALA A 97 -3.26 11.48 14.74
C ALA A 97 -4.68 10.91 14.69
N LEU A 98 -5.23 10.71 13.50
CA LEU A 98 -6.57 10.15 13.32
C LEU A 98 -6.64 8.65 13.67
N THR A 99 -5.58 7.90 13.37
CA THR A 99 -5.54 6.44 13.54
C THR A 99 -4.95 6.01 14.88
N ALA A 100 -4.29 6.89 15.64
CA ALA A 100 -3.71 6.57 16.94
C ALA A 100 -4.67 5.82 17.88
N PRO A 101 -5.95 6.25 18.07
CA PRO A 101 -6.88 5.53 18.94
C PRO A 101 -7.25 4.12 18.45
N VAL A 102 -7.06 3.82 17.15
CA VAL A 102 -7.25 2.48 16.61
C VAL A 102 -6.08 1.59 17.01
N TRP A 103 -4.85 2.09 16.87
CA TRP A 103 -3.63 1.34 17.16
C TRP A 103 -3.39 1.15 18.66
N GLU A 104 -3.74 2.13 19.50
CA GLU A 104 -3.62 2.05 20.96
C GLU A 104 -4.48 0.93 21.58
N ARG A 105 -5.47 0.42 20.85
CA ARG A 105 -6.32 -0.70 21.29
C ARG A 105 -5.68 -2.07 21.04
N VAL A 106 -4.59 -2.13 20.26
CA VAL A 106 -3.90 -3.37 19.93
C VAL A 106 -2.74 -3.54 20.91
N SER A 107 -2.73 -4.65 21.65
CA SER A 107 -1.62 -4.94 22.55
C SER A 107 -0.33 -5.20 21.76
N PRO A 108 0.88 -4.96 22.33
CA PRO A 108 2.13 -5.27 21.65
C PRO A 108 2.25 -6.73 21.22
N ASP A 109 1.73 -7.66 22.03
CA ASP A 109 1.75 -9.10 21.73
C ASP A 109 0.84 -9.45 20.55
N ASP A 110 -0.37 -8.87 20.51
CA ASP A 110 -1.29 -9.04 19.39
C ASP A 110 -0.72 -8.42 18.11
N ALA A 111 -0.08 -7.25 18.20
CA ALA A 111 0.58 -6.61 17.06
C ALA A 111 1.70 -7.50 16.49
N ALA A 112 2.56 -8.05 17.34
CA ALA A 112 3.61 -8.97 16.93
C ALA A 112 3.04 -10.27 16.34
N GLY A 113 1.94 -10.78 16.89
CA GLY A 113 1.21 -11.94 16.35
C GLY A 113 0.63 -11.67 14.96
N ALA A 114 -0.04 -10.53 14.79
CA ALA A 114 -0.59 -10.08 13.52
C ALA A 114 0.50 -9.86 12.47
N GLU A 115 1.63 -9.25 12.84
CA GLU A 115 2.77 -9.06 11.95
C GLU A 115 3.29 -10.40 11.39
N ARG A 116 3.52 -11.40 12.25
CA ARG A 116 3.96 -12.73 11.81
C ARG A 116 2.94 -13.38 10.88
N ALA A 117 1.66 -13.34 11.26
CA ALA A 117 0.61 -13.99 10.49
C ALA A 117 0.40 -13.34 9.11
N LEU A 118 0.37 -12.01 9.04
CA LEU A 118 0.19 -11.27 7.79
C LEU A 118 1.39 -11.42 6.86
N ASN A 119 2.62 -11.42 7.39
CA ASN A 119 3.80 -11.68 6.58
C ASN A 119 3.81 -13.11 6.00
N ALA A 120 3.44 -14.11 6.81
CA ALA A 120 3.32 -15.49 6.31
C ALA A 120 2.28 -15.62 5.17
N VAL A 121 1.13 -14.95 5.30
CA VAL A 121 0.11 -14.89 4.24
C VAL A 121 0.65 -14.18 3.00
N LEU A 122 1.37 -13.07 3.17
CA LEU A 122 1.94 -12.29 2.07
C LEU A 122 2.98 -13.10 1.29
N ASP A 123 3.87 -13.79 1.98
CA ASP A 123 4.90 -14.63 1.36
C ASP A 123 4.31 -15.85 0.66
N GLY A 124 3.34 -16.52 1.28
CA GLY A 124 2.59 -17.60 0.63
C GLY A 124 1.86 -17.13 -0.64
N THR A 125 1.24 -15.95 -0.59
CA THR A 125 0.57 -15.34 -1.75
C THR A 125 1.57 -15.04 -2.87
N ARG A 126 2.73 -14.47 -2.55
CA ARG A 126 3.80 -14.20 -3.52
C ARG A 126 4.30 -15.49 -4.19
N ALA A 127 4.49 -16.55 -3.41
CA ALA A 127 4.92 -17.84 -3.93
C ALA A 127 3.92 -18.42 -4.95
N VAL A 128 2.61 -18.35 -4.64
CA VAL A 128 1.55 -18.80 -5.57
C VAL A 128 1.54 -17.96 -6.85
N LEU A 129 1.66 -16.64 -6.74
CA LEU A 129 1.70 -15.74 -7.91
C LEU A 129 2.92 -16.01 -8.80
N ALA A 130 4.09 -16.28 -8.20
CA ALA A 130 5.32 -16.58 -8.92
C ALA A 130 5.27 -17.95 -9.64
N ALA A 131 4.60 -18.94 -9.05
CA ALA A 131 4.41 -20.25 -9.67
C ALA A 131 3.48 -20.20 -10.90
N GLY A 132 2.67 -19.15 -11.03
CA GLY A 132 1.61 -19.03 -12.03
C GLY A 132 0.46 -20.02 -11.78
N PRO A 133 -0.68 -19.87 -12.47
CA PRO A 133 -1.71 -20.90 -12.44
C PRO A 133 -1.08 -22.20 -12.98
N ALA A 134 -1.21 -23.30 -12.22
CA ALA A 134 -0.82 -24.62 -12.71
C ALA A 134 -1.48 -24.81 -14.08
N ARG A 135 -0.68 -24.86 -15.14
CA ARG A 135 -1.18 -25.21 -16.47
C ARG A 135 -1.73 -26.61 -16.32
N GLY A 136 -3.07 -26.73 -16.32
CA GLY A 136 -3.73 -28.01 -16.31
C GLY A 136 -3.11 -28.88 -17.40
N ALA A 137 -2.67 -30.07 -17.02
CA ALA A 137 -2.26 -31.08 -17.95
C ALA A 137 -3.43 -31.32 -18.92
N THR A 138 -3.31 -30.84 -20.15
CA THR A 138 -4.04 -31.38 -21.28
C THR A 138 -3.48 -32.78 -21.53
N THR A 139 -3.97 -33.75 -20.77
CA THR A 139 -3.84 -35.15 -21.13
C THR A 139 -4.66 -35.34 -22.39
N GLY A 140 -3.97 -35.55 -23.51
CA GLY A 140 -4.60 -35.98 -24.74
C GLY A 140 -5.29 -37.34 -24.55
N ALA A 141 -6.46 -37.46 -25.15
CA ALA A 141 -7.05 -38.70 -25.63
C ALA A 141 -7.90 -38.36 -26.85
#